data_AF-A0A162D1Q7-F1
#
_entry.id   AF-A0A162D1Q7-F1
#
_cell.length_a   1.000
_cell.length_b   1.000
_cell.length_c   1.000
_cell.angle_alpha   90.00
_cell.angle_beta   90.00
_cell.angle_gamma   90.00
#
_symmetry.space_group_name_H-M   'P 1'
#
loop_
_entity.id
_entity.type
_entity.pdbx_description
1 polymer ?
#
loop_
_entity_poly.entity_id
_entity_poly.type
_entity_poly.pdbx_seq_one_letter_code
_entity_poly.pdbx_strand_id
1 'polypeptide(L)'
;MNSSNKEKVVSLVVKEIYEEFPFLWEKYGEHGWERTKEDNYHHLKYLETAFQLKDETHFVEYALWLNNILTTRGMSTNIIIDNFERLAFHLPSYTSSEEKKAFLSYINEANIALNKSNHK
;
A
#
# COMPACT_ATOMS: atom_id res chain seq x y z
N MET A 1 6.27 -10.09 9.52
CA MET A 1 7.53 -9.32 9.34
C MET A 1 7.95 -8.60 10.63
N ASN A 2 9.25 -8.45 10.94
CA ASN A 2 9.68 -7.74 12.17
C ASN A 2 9.61 -6.20 12.03
N SER A 3 9.59 -5.47 13.15
CA SER A 3 9.41 -4.01 13.15
C SER A 3 10.50 -3.24 12.41
N SER A 4 11.76 -3.69 12.47
CA SER A 4 12.86 -3.02 11.75
C SER A 4 12.72 -3.14 10.24
N ASN A 5 12.28 -4.31 9.76
CA ASN A 5 12.01 -4.54 8.35
C ASN A 5 10.82 -3.70 7.84
N LYS A 6 9.76 -3.56 8.65
CA LYS A 6 8.63 -2.68 8.34
C LYS A 6 9.08 -1.23 8.14
N GLU A 7 9.85 -0.69 9.09
CA GLU A 7 10.37 0.68 8.99
C GLU A 7 11.19 0.90 7.72
N LYS A 8 12.08 -0.05 7.38
CA LYS A 8 12.88 0.04 6.14
C LYS A 8 12.01 0.10 4.88
N VAL A 9 11.01 -0.78 4.78
CA VAL A 9 10.10 -0.81 3.62
C VAL A 9 9.27 0.47 3.55
N VAL A 10 8.66 0.90 4.67
CA VAL A 10 7.84 2.11 4.72
C VAL A 10 8.68 3.33 4.34
N SER A 11 9.83 3.53 4.97
CA SER A 11 10.71 4.68 4.69
C SER A 11 11.14 4.73 3.22
N LEU A 12 11.43 3.58 2.60
CA LEU A 12 11.82 3.49 1.20
C LEU A 12 10.64 3.83 0.27
N VAL A 13 9.48 3.19 0.47
CA VAL A 13 8.29 3.41 -0.35
C VAL A 13 7.82 4.86 -0.29
N VAL A 14 7.74 5.45 0.91
CA VAL A 14 7.30 6.85 1.04
C VAL A 14 8.25 7.81 0.34
N LYS A 15 9.56 7.59 0.50
CA LYS A 15 10.57 8.40 -0.19
C LYS A 15 10.37 8.33 -1.70
N GLU A 16 10.26 7.13 -2.26
CA GLU A 16 10.11 6.94 -3.71
C GLU A 16 8.81 7.56 -4.25
N ILE A 17 7.70 7.50 -3.50
CA ILE A 17 6.43 8.15 -3.86
C ILE A 17 6.61 9.67 -3.98
N TYR A 18 7.30 10.28 -3.03
CA TYR A 18 7.50 11.74 -3.04
C TYR A 18 8.55 12.20 -4.05
N GLU A 19 9.48 11.32 -4.42
CA GLU A 19 10.40 11.56 -5.55
C GLU A 19 9.66 11.50 -6.90
N GLU A 20 8.74 10.55 -7.08
CA GLU A 20 7.93 10.40 -8.31
C GLU A 20 6.82 11.47 -8.43
N PHE A 21 6.21 11.85 -7.30
CA PHE A 21 5.10 12.80 -7.26
C PHE A 21 5.42 14.04 -6.42
N PRO A 22 6.33 14.94 -6.87
CA PRO A 22 6.71 16.14 -6.11
C PRO A 22 5.53 17.05 -5.72
N PHE A 23 4.45 17.04 -6.51
CA PHE A 23 3.24 17.82 -6.21
C PHE A 23 2.58 17.41 -4.88
N LEU A 24 2.79 16.18 -4.38
CA LEU A 24 2.30 15.75 -3.07
C LEU A 24 2.95 16.56 -1.95
N TRP A 25 4.23 16.90 -2.11
CA TRP A 25 4.93 17.78 -1.17
C TRP A 25 4.38 19.20 -1.23
N GLU A 26 4.22 19.75 -2.44
CA GLU A 26 3.67 21.10 -2.62
C GLU A 26 2.27 21.24 -2.03
N LYS A 27 1.44 20.19 -2.14
CA LYS A 27 0.04 20.22 -1.70
C LYS A 27 -0.14 19.88 -0.22
N TYR A 28 0.60 18.91 0.31
CA TYR A 28 0.35 18.35 1.64
C TYR A 28 1.53 18.49 2.62
N GLY A 29 2.72 18.83 2.13
CA GLY A 29 3.93 19.02 2.93
C GLY A 29 4.27 17.84 3.85
N GLU A 30 4.87 18.17 4.99
CA GLU A 30 5.27 17.21 6.03
C GLU A 30 4.08 16.42 6.57
N HIS A 31 2.91 17.03 6.69
CA HIS A 31 1.72 16.31 7.16
C HIS A 31 1.35 15.19 6.19
N GLY A 32 1.34 15.45 4.87
CA GLY A 32 1.10 14.42 3.87
C GLY A 32 2.13 13.29 3.94
N TRP A 33 3.39 13.64 4.18
CA TRP A 33 4.47 12.66 4.29
C TRP A 33 4.24 11.70 5.46
N GLU A 34 3.95 12.22 6.66
CA GLU A 34 3.67 11.38 7.82
C GLU A 34 2.39 10.55 7.65
N ARG A 35 1.34 11.12 7.04
CA ARG A 35 0.11 10.36 6.71
C ARG A 35 0.39 9.23 5.71
N THR A 36 1.25 9.45 4.73
CA THR A 36 1.67 8.43 3.76
C THR A 36 2.47 7.31 4.44
N LYS A 37 3.30 7.64 5.44
CA LYS A 37 3.98 6.65 6.29
C LYS A 37 2.99 5.84 7.11
N GLU A 38 2.04 6.50 7.77
CA GLU A 38 0.97 5.83 8.52
C GLU A 38 0.16 4.87 7.64
N ASP A 39 -0.23 5.30 6.43
CA ASP A 39 -0.95 4.47 5.48
C ASP A 39 -0.13 3.24 5.08
N ASN A 40 1.16 3.38 4.79
CA ASN A 40 2.05 2.25 4.50
C ASN A 40 2.14 1.26 5.68
N TYR A 41 2.20 1.76 6.91
CA TYR A 41 2.12 0.90 8.10
C TYR A 41 0.79 0.15 8.19
N HIS A 42 -0.31 0.80 7.84
CA HIS A 42 -1.62 0.16 7.76
C HIS A 42 -1.66 -0.90 6.65
N HIS A 43 -1.13 -0.64 5.45
CA HIS A 43 -1.05 -1.62 4.38
C HIS A 43 -0.34 -2.89 4.85
N LEU A 44 0.83 -2.75 5.48
CA LEU A 44 1.58 -3.88 6.03
C LEU A 44 0.79 -4.66 7.09
N LYS A 45 0.07 -3.96 7.97
CA LYS A 45 -0.79 -4.60 8.98
C LYS A 45 -1.91 -5.41 8.35
N TYR A 46 -2.56 -4.89 7.31
CA TYR A 46 -3.66 -5.60 6.63
C TYR A 46 -3.15 -6.81 5.83
N LEU A 47 -1.96 -6.73 5.22
CA LEU A 47 -1.31 -7.87 4.58
C LEU A 47 -1.01 -8.99 5.59
N GLU A 48 -0.42 -8.64 6.73
CA GLU A 48 -0.15 -9.60 7.80
C GLU A 48 -1.43 -10.20 8.37
N THR A 49 -2.48 -9.40 8.53
CA THR A 49 -3.78 -9.85 9.03
C THR A 49 -4.42 -10.84 8.06
N ALA A 50 -4.48 -10.50 6.77
CA ALA A 50 -4.98 -11.39 5.71
C ALA A 50 -4.23 -12.73 5.69
N PHE A 51 -2.90 -12.69 5.84
CA PHE A 51 -2.07 -13.89 5.90
C PHE A 51 -2.36 -14.75 7.14
N GLN A 52 -2.51 -14.13 8.31
CA GLN A 52 -2.86 -14.84 9.56
C GLN A 52 -4.25 -15.47 9.50
N LEU A 53 -5.21 -14.79 8.90
CA LEU A 53 -6.58 -15.28 8.70
C LEU A 53 -6.70 -16.30 7.57
N LYS A 54 -5.67 -16.42 6.72
CA LYS A 54 -5.68 -17.18 5.45
C LYS A 54 -6.84 -16.73 4.55
N ASP A 55 -7.08 -15.43 4.53
CA ASP A 55 -8.19 -14.81 3.82
C ASP A 55 -7.67 -13.65 2.96
N GLU A 56 -7.53 -13.89 1.66
CA GLU A 56 -7.08 -12.86 0.72
C GLU A 56 -8.09 -11.71 0.58
N THR A 57 -9.38 -12.01 0.78
CA THR A 57 -10.45 -11.05 0.55
C THR A 57 -10.35 -9.89 1.55
N HIS A 58 -9.79 -10.16 2.73
CA HIS A 58 -9.53 -9.16 3.76
C HIS A 58 -8.68 -7.97 3.26
N PHE A 59 -7.62 -8.22 2.47
CA PHE A 59 -6.78 -7.15 1.94
C PHE A 59 -7.46 -6.43 0.75
N VAL A 60 -8.20 -7.17 -0.08
CA VAL A 60 -8.93 -6.61 -1.22
C VAL A 60 -10.05 -5.66 -0.75
N GLU A 61 -10.83 -6.06 0.23
CA GLU A 61 -11.88 -5.22 0.83
C GLU A 61 -11.29 -3.97 1.49
N TYR A 62 -10.17 -4.13 2.19
CA TYR A 62 -9.39 -3.01 2.74
C TYR A 62 -8.97 -2.02 1.65
N ALA A 63 -8.40 -2.50 0.54
CA ALA A 63 -7.96 -1.67 -0.58
C ALA A 63 -9.12 -0.88 -1.20
N LEU A 64 -10.26 -1.54 -1.43
CA LEU A 64 -11.45 -0.89 -1.99
C LEU A 64 -12.03 0.18 -1.05
N TRP A 65 -12.08 -0.12 0.26
CA TRP A 65 -12.50 0.84 1.28
C TRP A 65 -11.57 2.06 1.33
N LEU A 66 -10.26 1.83 1.38
CA LEU A 66 -9.25 2.89 1.39
C LEU A 66 -9.37 3.77 0.15
N ASN A 67 -9.53 3.16 -1.03
CA ASN A 67 -9.71 3.88 -2.28
C ASN A 67 -10.91 4.82 -2.24
N ASN A 68 -12.06 4.37 -1.73
CA ASN A 68 -13.23 5.24 -1.57
C ASN A 68 -12.94 6.44 -0.63
N ILE A 69 -12.25 6.21 0.49
CA ILE A 69 -11.88 7.28 1.43
C ILE A 69 -10.91 8.29 0.82
N LEU A 70 -9.91 7.83 0.07
CA LEU A 70 -8.88 8.71 -0.48
C LEU A 70 -9.37 9.46 -1.72
N THR A 71 -10.14 8.81 -2.59
CA THR A 71 -10.71 9.44 -3.80
C THR A 71 -11.73 10.51 -3.45
N THR A 72 -12.55 10.32 -2.39
CA THR A 72 -13.44 11.38 -1.89
C THR A 72 -12.69 12.61 -1.36
N ARG A 73 -11.39 12.50 -1.07
CA ARG A 73 -10.49 13.60 -0.67
C ARG A 73 -9.63 14.13 -1.84
N GLY A 74 -9.92 13.68 -3.07
CA GLY A 74 -9.24 14.13 -4.29
C GLY A 74 -7.90 13.47 -4.57
N MET A 75 -7.61 12.31 -3.94
CA MET A 75 -6.46 11.47 -4.34
C MET A 75 -6.84 10.58 -5.52
N SER A 76 -5.90 10.38 -6.46
CA SER A 76 -6.11 9.47 -7.58
C SER A 76 -5.93 8.01 -7.16
N THR A 77 -6.80 7.12 -7.64
CA THR A 77 -6.64 5.67 -7.49
C THR A 77 -5.28 5.18 -8.00
N ASN A 78 -4.73 5.83 -9.03
CA ASN A 78 -3.41 5.47 -9.58
C ASN A 78 -2.27 5.65 -8.56
N ILE A 79 -2.36 6.63 -7.64
CA ILE A 79 -1.34 6.83 -6.60
C ILE A 79 -1.41 5.70 -5.55
N ILE A 80 -2.61 5.19 -5.28
CA ILE A 80 -2.82 4.07 -4.36
C ILE A 80 -2.25 2.78 -4.97
N ILE A 81 -2.53 2.55 -6.25
CA ILE A 81 -1.97 1.42 -7.01
C ILE A 81 -0.44 1.51 -7.05
N ASP A 82 0.13 2.68 -7.37
CA ASP A 82 1.58 2.90 -7.38
C ASP A 82 2.22 2.56 -6.02
N ASN A 83 1.62 3.01 -4.91
CA ASN A 83 2.10 2.66 -3.57
C ASN A 83 2.11 1.14 -3.35
N PHE A 84 1.02 0.45 -3.71
CA PHE A 84 0.94 -1.00 -3.61
C PHE A 84 1.96 -1.72 -4.50
N GLU A 85 2.23 -1.22 -5.69
CA GLU A 85 3.26 -1.77 -6.59
C GLU A 85 4.66 -1.61 -6.00
N ARG A 86 4.97 -0.47 -5.38
CA ARG A 86 6.24 -0.27 -4.66
C ARG A 86 6.38 -1.21 -3.46
N LEU A 87 5.30 -1.41 -2.71
CA LEU A 87 5.28 -2.42 -1.65
C LEU A 87 5.55 -3.82 -2.21
N ALA A 88 4.88 -4.21 -3.29
CA ALA A 88 5.10 -5.50 -3.94
C ALA A 88 6.55 -5.67 -4.45
N PHE A 89 7.18 -4.60 -4.91
CA PHE A 89 8.58 -4.62 -5.33
C PHE A 89 9.54 -4.84 -4.15
N HIS A 90 9.35 -4.15 -3.02
CA HIS A 90 10.29 -4.18 -1.91
C HIS A 90 10.08 -5.31 -0.91
N LEU A 91 8.83 -5.68 -0.62
CA LEU A 91 8.47 -6.71 0.38
C LEU A 91 9.24 -8.03 0.25
N PRO A 92 9.48 -8.60 -0.95
CA PRO A 92 10.22 -9.85 -1.11
C PRO A 92 11.59 -9.92 -0.42
N SER A 93 12.25 -8.78 -0.19
CA SER A 93 13.56 -8.70 0.47
C SER A 93 13.48 -8.75 2.00
N TYR A 94 12.27 -8.63 2.56
CA TYR A 94 12.04 -8.43 4.00
C TYR A 94 11.09 -9.45 4.62
N THR A 95 10.53 -10.34 3.82
CA THR A 95 9.52 -11.35 4.19
C THR A 95 10.02 -12.78 4.02
N SER A 96 9.41 -13.74 4.70
CA SER A 96 9.62 -15.17 4.42
C SER A 96 9.13 -15.55 3.01
N SER A 97 9.47 -16.74 2.51
CA SER A 97 8.93 -17.22 1.21
C SER A 97 7.40 -17.35 1.21
N GLU A 98 6.81 -17.74 2.35
CA GLU A 98 5.36 -17.89 2.49
C GLU A 98 4.66 -16.53 2.52
N GLU A 99 5.15 -15.61 3.36
CA GLU A 99 4.67 -14.23 3.42
C GLU A 99 4.81 -13.55 2.05
N LYS A 100 5.96 -13.69 1.39
CA LYS A 100 6.22 -13.14 0.05
C LYS A 100 5.15 -13.59 -0.94
N LYS A 101 4.91 -14.90 -1.06
CA LYS A 101 3.94 -15.43 -2.02
C LYS A 101 2.53 -14.91 -1.72
N ALA A 102 2.13 -14.91 -0.46
CA ALA A 102 0.82 -14.45 -0.03
C ALA A 102 0.63 -12.94 -0.29
N PHE A 103 1.57 -12.11 0.17
CA PHE A 103 1.45 -10.65 0.05
C PHE A 103 1.42 -10.19 -1.40
N LEU A 104 2.26 -10.77 -2.26
CA LEU A 104 2.24 -10.46 -3.70
C LEU A 104 0.90 -10.84 -4.34
N SER A 105 0.33 -11.98 -3.96
CA SER A 105 -1.00 -12.40 -4.42
C SER A 105 -2.08 -11.40 -3.98
N TYR A 106 -2.08 -11.01 -2.70
CA TYR A 106 -3.08 -10.09 -2.13
C TYR A 106 -3.00 -8.70 -2.76
N ILE A 107 -1.79 -8.18 -2.95
CA ILE A 107 -1.57 -6.89 -3.62
C ILE A 107 -2.04 -6.97 -5.08
N ASN A 108 -1.71 -8.05 -5.80
CA ASN A 108 -2.13 -8.21 -7.19
C ASN A 108 -3.67 -8.23 -7.31
N GLU A 109 -4.36 -8.99 -6.48
CA GLU A 109 -5.84 -9.03 -6.49
C GLU A 109 -6.46 -7.68 -6.11
N ALA A 110 -5.87 -6.97 -5.14
CA ALA A 110 -6.29 -5.61 -4.80
C ALA A 110 -6.12 -4.65 -5.98
N ASN A 111 -4.98 -4.68 -6.68
CA ASN A 111 -4.74 -3.85 -7.86
C ASN A 111 -5.70 -4.19 -9.00
N ILE A 112 -6.03 -5.47 -9.23
CA ILE A 112 -7.06 -5.88 -10.19
C ILE A 112 -8.42 -5.28 -9.81
N ALA A 113 -8.80 -5.34 -8.53
CA ALA A 113 -10.07 -4.81 -8.05
C ALA A 113 -10.14 -3.27 -8.15
N LEU A 114 -9.04 -2.57 -7.83
CA LEU A 114 -8.92 -1.12 -7.95
C LEU A 114 -9.01 -0.64 -9.40
N ASN A 115 -8.34 -1.32 -10.33
CA ASN A 115 -8.44 -0.99 -11.75
C ASN A 115 -9.88 -1.14 -12.28
N LYS A 116 -10.60 -2.18 -11.83
CA LYS A 116 -12.03 -2.36 -12.19
C LYS A 116 -12.93 -1.28 -11.60
N SER A 117 -12.62 -0.73 -10.43
CA SER A 117 -13.42 0.33 -9.80
C SER A 117 -13.12 1.72 -10.37
N ASN A 118 -11.91 1.95 -10.89
CA ASN A 118 -11.50 3.21 -11.51
C ASN A 118 -12.19 3.50 -12.86
N HIS A 119 -12.79 2.49 -13.49
CA HIS A 119 -13.49 2.59 -14.78
C HIS A 119 -15.03 2.59 -14.64
N LYS A 120 -15.57 2.76 -13.43
CA LYS A 120 -17.01 2.91 -13.18
C LYS A 120 -17.37 4.38 -12.96
#